data_AF-A0A507CQC2-F1
#
_entry.id   AF-A0A507CQC2-F1
#
_cell.length_a   1.000
_cell.length_b   1.000
_cell.length_c   1.000
_cell.angle_alpha   90.00
_cell.angle_beta   90.00
_cell.angle_gamma   90.00
#
_symmetry.space_group_name_H-M   'P 1'
#
loop_
_entity.id
_entity.type
_entity.pdbx_description
1 polymer ?
#
loop_
_entity_poly.entity_id
_entity_poly.type
_entity_poly.pdbx_seq_one_letter_code
_entity_poly.pdbx_strand_id
1 'polypeptide(L)'
;MHYLTSVPREIADNPRALKYRRRVLNPRSFQLSTRFRVFRVGAWMATAASMTWLVLFADWGDGHHALTPVRNLYARQRAWFFGLTEDDIQELKERGKVG
;
A
#
# COMPACT_ATOMS: atom_id res chain seq x y z
N MET A 1 0.76 32.70 -11.60
CA MET A 1 0.72 34.15 -11.84
C MET A 1 -0.50 34.61 -12.67
N HIS A 2 -1.71 34.07 -12.50
CA HIS A 2 -2.89 34.49 -13.30
C HIS A 2 -3.75 35.60 -12.66
N TYR A 3 -3.45 36.00 -11.43
CA TYR A 3 -4.26 36.98 -10.67
C TYR A 3 -3.88 38.45 -10.93
N LEU A 4 -2.79 38.70 -11.66
CA LEU A 4 -2.30 40.05 -11.98
C LEU A 4 -2.86 40.61 -13.30
N THR A 5 -3.74 39.88 -13.97
CA THR A 5 -4.35 40.34 -15.22
C THR A 5 -5.64 41.10 -14.91
N SER A 6 -5.73 42.35 -15.41
CA SER A 6 -6.91 43.20 -15.30
C SER A 6 -8.12 42.47 -15.91
N VAL A 7 -9.22 42.41 -15.16
CA VAL A 7 -10.47 41.80 -15.64
C VAL A 7 -11.11 42.73 -16.68
N PRO A 8 -11.43 42.25 -17.90
CA PRO A 8 -12.19 43.04 -18.86
C PRO A 8 -13.52 43.50 -18.24
N ARG A 9 -13.92 44.76 -18.46
CA ARG A 9 -15.11 45.37 -17.83
C ARG A 9 -16.40 44.58 -18.09
N GLU A 10 -16.55 44.05 -19.31
CA GLU A 10 -17.65 43.18 -19.73
C GLU A 10 -17.84 41.93 -18.85
N ILE A 11 -16.73 41.40 -18.31
CA ILE A 11 -16.75 40.24 -17.41
C ILE A 11 -16.97 40.68 -15.97
N ALA A 12 -16.48 41.86 -15.57
CA ALA A 12 -16.64 42.41 -14.23
C ALA A 12 -18.10 42.78 -13.92
N ASP A 13 -18.82 43.30 -14.92
CA ASP A 13 -20.22 43.72 -14.79
C ASP A 13 -21.21 42.54 -14.79
N ASN A 14 -20.75 41.34 -15.20
CA ASN A 14 -21.57 40.14 -15.25
C ASN A 14 -21.20 39.14 -14.12
N PRO A 15 -22.05 38.96 -13.10
CA PRO A 15 -21.76 38.09 -11.96
C PRO A 15 -21.62 36.60 -12.34
N ARG A 16 -22.24 36.17 -13.45
CA ARG A 16 -22.12 34.79 -13.95
C ARG A 16 -20.76 34.56 -14.61
N ALA A 17 -20.24 35.56 -15.33
CA ALA A 17 -18.95 35.49 -16.00
C ALA A 17 -17.80 35.46 -14.98
N LEU A 18 -17.87 36.25 -13.90
CA LEU A 18 -16.93 36.17 -12.78
C LEU A 18 -16.92 34.79 -12.11
N LYS A 19 -18.10 34.19 -11.90
CA LYS A 19 -18.22 32.85 -11.31
C LYS A 19 -17.56 31.79 -12.19
N TYR A 20 -17.71 31.89 -13.51
CA TYR A 20 -17.07 30.99 -14.46
C TYR A 20 -15.54 31.18 -14.49
N ARG A 21 -15.06 32.42 -14.58
CA ARG A 21 -13.62 32.75 -14.49
C ARG A 21 -13.00 32.21 -13.20
N ARG A 22 -13.67 32.34 -12.04
CA ARG A 22 -13.19 31.74 -10.77
C ARG A 22 -13.04 30.22 -10.85
N ARG A 23 -13.94 29.50 -11.54
CA ARG A 23 -13.87 28.04 -11.71
C ARG A 23 -12.78 27.59 -12.68
N VAL A 24 -12.51 28.40 -13.70
CA VAL A 24 -11.46 28.13 -14.70
C VAL A 24 -10.07 28.47 -14.14
N LEU A 25 -9.94 29.58 -13.41
CA LEU A 25 -8.66 30.03 -12.85
C LEU A 25 -8.30 29.35 -11.53
N ASN A 26 -9.30 29.00 -10.72
CA ASN A 26 -9.17 28.00 -9.68
C ASN A 26 -9.89 26.76 -10.19
N PRO A 27 -9.26 25.94 -11.06
CA PRO A 27 -9.71 24.57 -11.18
C PRO A 27 -9.68 24.09 -9.74
N ARG A 28 -10.83 23.72 -9.18
CA ARG A 28 -10.85 23.06 -7.88
C ARG A 28 -9.85 21.94 -8.05
N SER A 29 -8.65 22.10 -7.48
CA SER A 29 -7.70 21.02 -7.41
C SER A 29 -8.55 19.91 -6.83
N PHE A 30 -8.65 18.79 -7.53
CA PHE A 30 -9.42 17.64 -7.10
C PHE A 30 -8.73 17.19 -5.81
N GLN A 31 -9.02 17.87 -4.71
CA GLN A 31 -8.48 17.58 -3.40
C GLN A 31 -9.22 16.32 -3.02
N LEU A 32 -8.60 15.20 -3.36
CA LEU A 32 -9.07 13.88 -3.00
C LEU A 32 -9.43 13.92 -1.53
N SER A 33 -10.71 13.66 -1.24
CA SER A 33 -11.22 13.58 0.12
C SER A 33 -10.29 12.70 0.95
N THR A 34 -10.08 13.06 2.22
CA THR A 34 -9.26 12.27 3.15
C THR A 34 -9.67 10.80 3.15
N ARG A 35 -10.98 10.52 3.01
CA ARG A 35 -11.52 9.15 2.89
C ARG A 35 -10.96 8.40 1.68
N PHE A 36 -10.84 9.08 0.53
CA PHE A 36 -10.29 8.48 -0.68
C PHE A 36 -8.78 8.23 -0.55
N ARG A 37 -8.05 9.06 0.19
CA ARG A 37 -6.63 8.82 0.48
C ARG A 37 -6.45 7.56 1.33
N VAL A 38 -7.25 7.39 2.38
CA VAL A 38 -7.24 6.19 3.22
C VAL A 38 -7.62 4.95 2.40
N PHE A 39 -8.69 5.04 1.60
CA PHE A 39 -9.09 3.96 0.70
C PHE A 39 -7.96 3.57 -0.25
N ARG A 40 -7.28 4.56 -0.86
CA ARG A 40 -6.16 4.30 -1.76
C ARG A 40 -5.04 3.54 -1.04
N VAL A 41 -4.64 3.97 0.15
CA VAL A 41 -3.62 3.26 0.93
C VAL A 41 -4.08 1.85 1.27
N GLY A 42 -5.33 1.68 1.70
CA GLY A 42 -5.92 0.37 1.97
C GLY A 42 -5.92 -0.54 0.74
N ALA A 43 -6.25 -0.02 -0.44
CA ALA A 43 -6.23 -0.76 -1.70
C ALA A 43 -4.82 -1.22 -2.08
N TRP A 44 -3.80 -0.37 -1.88
CA TRP A 44 -2.41 -0.75 -2.08
C TRP A 44 -1.96 -1.86 -1.12
N MET A 45 -2.30 -1.72 0.16
CA MET A 45 -1.99 -2.74 1.17
C MET A 45 -2.69 -4.07 0.87
N ALA A 46 -3.98 -4.03 0.52
CA ALA A 46 -4.73 -5.22 0.15
C ALA A 46 -4.12 -5.90 -1.08
N THR A 47 -3.75 -5.13 -2.11
CA THR A 47 -3.09 -5.67 -3.32
C THR A 47 -1.77 -6.33 -2.98
N ALA A 48 -0.93 -5.67 -2.18
CA ALA A 48 0.35 -6.22 -1.74
C ALA A 48 0.17 -7.52 -0.92
N ALA A 49 -0.82 -7.55 -0.03
CA ALA A 49 -1.16 -8.73 0.77
C ALA A 49 -1.64 -9.89 -0.12
N SER A 50 -2.56 -9.63 -1.05
CA SER A 50 -3.06 -10.63 -2.00
C SER A 50 -1.95 -11.19 -2.89
N MET A 51 -1.06 -10.34 -3.40
CA MET A 51 0.09 -10.79 -4.19
C MET A 51 1.05 -11.66 -3.37
N THR A 52 1.37 -11.24 -2.14
CA THR A 52 2.19 -12.05 -1.23
C THR A 52 1.56 -13.40 -0.95
N TRP A 53 0.24 -13.42 -0.73
CA TRP A 53 -0.49 -14.66 -0.49
C TRP A 53 -0.44 -15.59 -1.72
N LEU A 54 -0.67 -15.06 -2.92
CA LEU A 54 -0.57 -15.83 -4.15
C LEU A 54 0.83 -16.43 -4.32
N VAL A 55 1.88 -15.63 -4.07
CA VAL A 55 3.25 -16.10 -4.25
C VAL A 55 3.63 -17.21 -3.27
N LEU A 56 3.21 -17.09 -2.00
CA LEU A 56 3.67 -17.99 -0.94
C LEU A 56 2.75 -19.16 -0.66
N PHE A 57 1.44 -18.98 -0.78
CA PHE A 57 0.43 -19.91 -0.28
C PHE A 57 -0.52 -20.45 -1.34
N ALA A 58 -0.62 -19.83 -2.53
CA ALA A 58 -1.41 -20.44 -3.57
C ALA A 58 -0.84 -21.80 -3.99
N ASP A 59 -1.75 -22.67 -4.42
CA ASP A 59 -1.39 -23.94 -5.00
C ASP A 59 -0.99 -23.73 -6.47
N TRP A 60 0.28 -23.98 -6.77
CA TRP A 60 0.86 -23.85 -8.11
C TRP A 60 1.11 -25.24 -8.73
N GLY A 61 0.67 -26.32 -8.07
CA GLY A 61 0.91 -27.70 -8.45
C GLY A 61 2.24 -28.25 -7.93
N ASP A 62 2.47 -29.54 -8.17
CA ASP A 62 3.59 -30.32 -7.62
C ASP A 62 4.93 -30.13 -8.34
N GLY A 63 4.98 -29.27 -9.37
CA GLY A 63 6.17 -29.02 -10.19
C GLY A 63 7.05 -27.87 -9.68
N HIS A 64 8.33 -27.86 -10.07
CA HIS A 64 9.21 -26.73 -9.80
C HIS A 64 8.76 -25.51 -10.63
N HIS A 65 8.52 -24.38 -9.97
CA HIS A 65 7.98 -23.16 -10.59
C HIS A 65 8.88 -21.95 -10.31
N ALA A 66 8.67 -20.84 -11.02
CA ALA A 66 9.50 -19.63 -10.90
C ALA A 66 9.52 -19.03 -9.48
N LEU A 67 8.46 -19.27 -8.70
CA LEU A 67 8.31 -18.79 -7.32
C LEU A 67 8.87 -19.74 -6.26
N THR A 68 9.30 -20.95 -6.63
CA THR A 68 9.87 -21.94 -5.69
C THR A 68 11.07 -21.42 -4.89
N PRO A 69 12.07 -20.70 -5.45
CA PRO A 69 13.17 -20.18 -4.64
C PRO A 69 12.70 -19.20 -3.57
N VAL A 70 11.71 -18.36 -3.87
CA VAL A 70 11.14 -17.39 -2.91
C VAL A 70 10.42 -18.13 -1.78
N ARG A 71 9.65 -19.17 -2.10
CA ARG A 71 8.96 -20.02 -1.10
C ARG A 71 9.95 -20.77 -0.21
N ASN A 72 11.04 -21.30 -0.78
CA ASN A 72 12.08 -21.98 -0.01
C ASN A 72 12.79 -21.03 0.96
N LEU A 73 13.06 -19.80 0.52
CA LEU A 73 13.65 -18.78 1.38
C LEU A 73 12.69 -18.38 2.51
N TYR A 74 11.39 -18.20 2.21
CA TYR A 74 10.36 -17.97 3.23
C TYR A 74 10.25 -19.13 4.22
N ALA A 75 10.25 -20.38 3.74
CA ALA A 75 10.20 -21.57 4.60
C ALA A 75 11.41 -21.66 5.53
N ARG A 76 12.62 -21.35 5.03
CA ARG A 76 13.84 -21.27 5.86
C ARG A 76 13.75 -20.20 6.93
N GLN A 77 13.30 -18.99 6.56
CA GLN A 77 13.13 -17.90 7.52
C GLN A 77 12.07 -18.23 8.57
N ARG A 78 10.96 -18.85 8.15
CA ARG A 78 9.91 -19.29 9.06
C ARG A 78 10.43 -20.35 10.03
N ALA A 79 11.18 -21.34 9.53
CA ALA A 79 11.79 -22.37 10.37
C ALA A 79 12.83 -21.78 11.33
N TRP A 80 13.59 -20.78 10.91
CA TRP A 80 14.53 -20.07 11.78
C TRP A 80 13.82 -19.23 12.85
N PHE A 81 12.74 -18.53 12.49
CA PHE A 81 12.05 -17.62 13.40
C PHE A 81 11.15 -18.35 14.42
N PHE A 82 10.48 -19.42 14.00
CA PHE A 82 9.62 -20.23 14.87
C PHE A 82 10.31 -21.47 15.42
N GLY A 83 11.48 -21.82 14.88
CA GLY A 83 12.31 -22.89 15.42
C GLY A 83 12.99 -22.42 16.70
N LEU A 84 13.13 -23.34 17.65
CA LEU A 84 13.96 -23.08 18.82
C LEU A 84 15.43 -23.08 18.40
N THR A 85 16.19 -22.13 18.94
CA THR A 85 17.65 -22.17 18.78
C THR A 85 18.24 -23.32 19.59
N GLU A 86 19.45 -23.76 19.24
CA GLU A 86 20.14 -24.83 19.96
C GLU A 86 20.29 -24.48 21.46
N ASP A 87 20.50 -23.20 21.76
CA ASP A 87 20.57 -22.65 23.12
C ASP A 87 19.21 -22.74 23.84
N ASP A 88 18.10 -22.39 23.18
CA ASP A 88 16.76 -22.54 23.75
C ASP A 88 16.41 -24.01 24.02
N ILE A 89 16.84 -24.92 23.14
CA ILE A 89 16.64 -26.37 23.31
C ILE A 89 17.45 -26.86 24.52
N GLN A 90 18.68 -26.38 24.69
CA GLN A 90 19.53 -26.75 25.80
C GLN A 90 18.99 -26.21 27.13
N GLU A 91 18.52 -24.95 27.17
CA GLU A 91 17.84 -24.37 28.34
C GLU A 91 16.55 -25.14 28.69
N LEU A 92 15.78 -25.60 27.71
CA LEU A 92 14.58 -26.40 27.96
C LEU A 92 14.88 -27.83 28.43
N LYS A 93 16.00 -28.42 27.99
CA LYS A 93 16.49 -29.71 28.50
C LYS A 93 16.95 -29.59 29.96
N GLU A 94 17.69 -28.53 30.30
CA GLU A 94 18.09 -28.24 31.68
C GLU A 94 16.89 -28.00 32.60
N ARG A 95 15.81 -27.43 32.06
CA ARG A 95 14.52 -27.22 32.77
C ARG A 95 13.60 -28.45 32.78
N GLY A 96 14.01 -29.57 32.18
CA GLY A 96 13.24 -30.83 32.13
C GLY A 96 11.92 -30.73 31.36
N LYS A 97 11.76 -29.75 30.47
CA LYS A 97 10.51 -29.51 29.71
C LYS A 97 10.50 -30.19 28.35
N VAL A 98 11.65 -30.66 27.87
CA VAL A 98 11.80 -31.42 26.64
C VAL A 98 12.70 -32.61 26.95
N GLY A 99 12.15 -33.82 26.83
CA GLY A 99 12.84 -35.10 27.06
C GLY A 99 13.37 -35.70 25.77
#